data_AF-A0A0F9PXW1-F1
#
_entry.id   AF-A0A0F9PXW1-F1
#
_cell.length_a   1.000
_cell.length_b   1.000
_cell.length_c   1.000
_cell.angle_alpha   90.00
_cell.angle_beta   90.00
_cell.angle_gamma   90.00
#
_symmetry.space_group_name_H-M   'P 1'
#
loop_
_entity.id
_entity.type
_entity.pdbx_description
1 polymer ?
#
loop_
_entity_poly.entity_id
_entity_poly.type
_entity_poly.pdbx_seq_one_letter_code
_entity_poly.pdbx_strand_id
1 'polypeptide(L)'
;MRQTDFPYFPKDFIETKEGLIFAVVSYQSHEGKVGCFLRYVKNDDGWAKIGTTQANELLKHAYPQYLYSSTQFDALFHAVAIKDIVQHHRPEIRLKQVLNRQPNDDIESKLQLLIPILVQYGADCDFLGLTGSMLINQQGPASDIDLVAYGRQAFQKTRQALKLALDSGQIDDLDLTLMKDNFQRRAGELSFEEFSWHEYRKHNKASIDGTKFDIGMVCLRDEILYDDQQYQKQGMRTITTKVLNDVRAFDFPAVYLIDDELTPEVLSFTHTYVGQAKKDELIEVSGAVECNIATGQCRLIVGSTREAENEYIKVINK
;
A
#
# COMPACT_ATOMS: atom_id res chain seq x y z
N MET A 1 -10.55 2.47 16.61
CA MET A 1 -9.77 1.88 15.49
C MET A 1 -8.37 1.44 15.92
N ARG A 2 -7.55 2.29 16.56
CA ARG A 2 -6.15 1.99 16.93
C ARG A 2 -5.99 1.44 18.36
N GLN A 3 -4.94 0.64 18.61
CA GLN A 3 -4.53 0.25 19.96
C GLN A 3 -3.83 1.41 20.69
N THR A 4 -3.82 1.40 22.02
CA THR A 4 -3.10 2.40 22.83
C THR A 4 -1.58 2.20 22.78
N ASP A 5 -1.12 0.95 22.79
CA ASP A 5 0.28 0.63 23.05
C ASP A 5 1.12 0.65 21.77
N PHE A 6 0.50 0.32 20.62
CA PHE A 6 1.09 0.43 19.29
C PHE A 6 0.06 0.97 18.29
N PRO A 7 -0.14 2.31 18.20
CA PRO A 7 -1.19 2.92 17.41
C PRO A 7 -0.86 3.09 15.92
N TYR A 8 0.25 2.54 15.42
CA TYR A 8 0.77 2.79 14.08
C TYR A 8 0.20 1.79 13.06
N PHE A 9 -0.35 2.31 11.97
CA PHE A 9 -0.85 1.51 10.86
C PHE A 9 -0.10 1.84 9.57
N PRO A 10 0.03 0.89 8.63
CA PRO A 10 0.42 1.21 7.27
C PRO A 10 -0.40 2.38 6.72
N LYS A 11 0.23 3.20 5.86
CA LYS A 11 -0.31 4.47 5.35
C LYS A 11 -0.33 5.64 6.35
N ASP A 12 0.08 5.45 7.60
CA ASP A 12 0.44 6.57 8.47
C ASP A 12 1.83 7.09 8.12
N PHE A 13 2.11 8.34 8.47
CA PHE A 13 3.47 8.86 8.50
C PHE A 13 3.92 9.13 9.95
N ILE A 14 5.19 8.91 10.23
CA ILE A 14 5.84 9.24 11.50
C ILE A 14 7.01 10.18 11.25
N GLU A 15 7.21 11.13 12.14
CA GLU A 15 8.27 12.13 12.05
C GLU A 15 9.23 12.01 13.21
N THR A 16 10.52 12.11 12.94
CA THR A 16 11.58 12.05 13.96
C THR A 16 12.08 13.44 14.35
N LYS A 17 12.84 13.53 15.45
CA LYS A 17 13.44 14.78 15.94
C LYS A 17 14.33 15.48 14.91
N GLU A 18 14.92 14.71 14.01
CA GLU A 18 15.79 15.22 12.94
C GLU A 18 15.00 15.78 11.74
N GLY A 19 13.66 15.75 11.78
CA GLY A 19 12.80 16.23 10.69
C GLY A 19 12.69 15.25 9.52
N LEU A 20 12.91 13.96 9.77
CA LEU A 20 12.72 12.89 8.78
C LEU A 20 11.29 12.35 8.88
N ILE A 21 10.61 12.18 7.74
CA ILE A 21 9.26 11.62 7.69
C ILE A 21 9.28 10.25 7.01
N PHE A 22 8.81 9.26 7.76
CA PHE A 22 8.72 7.87 7.32
C PHE A 22 7.27 7.46 7.10
N ALA A 23 7.00 6.76 6.00
CA ALA A 23 5.73 6.06 5.79
C ALA A 23 5.76 4.73 6.54
N VAL A 24 4.77 4.48 7.38
CA VAL A 24 4.62 3.20 8.09
C VAL A 24 4.21 2.12 7.07
N VAL A 25 4.83 0.94 7.17
CA VAL A 25 4.62 -0.19 6.24
C VAL A 25 4.27 -1.51 6.95
N SER A 26 4.33 -1.54 8.29
CA SER A 26 4.04 -2.74 9.08
C SER A 26 2.99 -2.47 10.15
N TYR A 27 2.14 -3.47 10.41
CA TYR A 27 1.20 -3.49 11.54
C TYR A 27 1.85 -3.95 12.86
N GLN A 28 3.06 -4.50 12.79
CA GLN A 28 3.73 -5.13 13.91
C GLN A 28 4.86 -4.27 14.46
N SER A 29 5.10 -4.41 15.77
CA SER A 29 6.29 -3.83 16.39
C SER A 29 7.50 -4.72 16.11
N HIS A 30 8.61 -4.08 15.73
CA HIS A 30 9.89 -4.73 15.49
C HIS A 30 10.83 -4.34 16.63
N GLU A 31 10.76 -5.10 17.74
CA GLU A 31 11.55 -4.83 18.96
C GLU A 31 11.32 -3.41 19.53
N GLY A 32 10.05 -2.98 19.62
CA GLY A 32 9.70 -1.64 20.09
C GLY A 32 9.91 -0.53 19.04
N LYS A 33 10.16 -0.90 17.78
CA LYS A 33 10.27 0.01 16.64
C LYS A 33 9.08 -0.12 15.70
N VAL A 34 8.79 0.95 14.97
CA VAL A 34 7.78 1.02 13.93
C VAL A 34 8.44 0.73 12.59
N GLY A 35 8.03 -0.36 11.94
CA GLY A 35 8.49 -0.71 10.59
C GLY A 35 7.95 0.30 9.57
N CYS A 36 8.86 0.97 8.87
CA CYS A 36 8.55 2.12 8.02
C CYS A 36 9.53 2.25 6.85
N PHE A 37 9.37 3.30 6.04
CA PHE A 37 10.26 3.64 4.95
C PHE A 37 10.40 5.16 4.87
N LEU A 38 11.62 5.68 4.71
CA LEU A 38 11.88 7.11 4.68
C LEU A 38 11.37 7.70 3.35
N ARG A 39 10.56 8.76 3.42
CA ARG A 39 9.94 9.35 2.23
C ARG A 39 10.19 10.84 2.08
N TYR A 40 10.36 11.56 3.18
CA TYR A 40 10.66 12.98 3.13
C TYR A 40 11.75 13.38 4.10
N VAL A 41 12.53 14.37 3.69
CA VAL A 41 13.57 15.00 4.49
C VAL A 41 13.29 16.49 4.55
N LYS A 42 13.59 17.11 5.69
CA LYS A 42 13.43 18.55 5.83
C LYS A 42 14.39 19.29 4.90
N ASN A 43 13.90 20.34 4.25
CA ASN A 43 14.69 21.33 3.50
C ASN A 43 14.31 22.75 3.95
N ASP A 44 14.94 23.78 3.36
CA ASP A 44 14.71 25.17 3.74
C ASP A 44 13.24 25.61 3.55
N ASP A 45 12.54 25.02 2.56
CA ASP A 45 11.16 25.34 2.18
C ASP A 45 10.10 24.38 2.75
N GLY A 46 10.48 23.43 3.62
CA GLY A 46 9.57 22.42 4.18
C GLY A 46 10.13 21.00 4.11
N TRP A 47 9.50 20.13 3.31
CA TRP A 47 9.92 18.74 3.15
C TRP A 47 10.08 18.35 1.67
N ALA A 48 11.25 17.80 1.34
CA ALA A 48 11.52 17.24 0.02
C ALA A 48 11.24 15.74 0.00
N LYS A 49 10.49 15.27 -1.00
CA LYS A 49 10.29 13.83 -1.25
C LYS A 49 11.57 13.21 -1.79
N ILE A 50 11.96 12.05 -1.27
CA ILE A 50 13.15 11.31 -1.72
C ILE A 50 12.82 9.89 -2.20
N GLY A 51 13.64 9.40 -3.12
CA GLY A 51 13.54 8.04 -3.69
C GLY A 51 14.15 6.96 -2.78
N THR A 52 13.97 5.69 -3.16
CA THR A 52 14.50 4.52 -2.42
C THR A 52 16.01 4.60 -2.20
N THR A 53 16.77 4.80 -3.28
CA THR A 53 18.24 4.83 -3.25
C THR A 53 18.74 5.96 -2.35
N GLN A 54 18.22 7.16 -2.56
CA GLN A 54 18.54 8.33 -1.73
C GLN A 54 18.22 8.11 -0.25
N ALA A 55 17.07 7.50 0.05
CA ALA A 55 16.68 7.18 1.42
C ALA A 55 17.64 6.19 2.08
N ASN A 56 17.98 5.11 1.39
CA ASN A 56 18.92 4.10 1.88
C ASN A 56 20.32 4.68 2.11
N GLU A 57 20.83 5.46 1.16
CA GLU A 57 22.14 6.13 1.25
C GLU A 57 22.19 7.11 2.42
N LEU A 58 21.15 7.95 2.57
CA LEU A 58 21.07 8.92 3.65
C LEU A 58 21.06 8.23 5.02
N LEU A 59 20.23 7.20 5.20
CA LEU A 59 20.18 6.48 6.48
C LEU A 59 21.51 5.77 6.75
N LYS A 60 22.12 5.15 5.75
CA LYS A 60 23.42 4.47 5.91
C LYS A 60 24.53 5.42 6.38
N HIS A 61 24.51 6.68 5.95
CA HIS A 61 25.59 7.64 6.22
C HIS A 61 25.32 8.56 7.40
N ALA A 62 24.08 9.04 7.57
CA ALA A 62 23.75 10.05 8.57
C ALA A 62 22.90 9.50 9.73
N TYR A 63 22.07 8.48 9.50
CA TYR A 63 21.11 7.99 10.49
C TYR A 63 21.03 6.45 10.56
N PRO A 64 22.16 5.75 10.80
CA PRO A 64 22.20 4.30 10.75
C PRO A 64 21.32 3.63 11.82
N GLN A 65 20.93 4.37 12.88
CA GLN A 65 20.00 3.89 13.91
C GLN A 65 18.60 3.55 13.35
N TYR A 66 18.23 4.09 12.19
CA TYR A 66 16.95 3.82 11.54
C TYR A 66 17.00 2.66 10.55
N LEU A 67 18.18 2.05 10.32
CA LEU A 67 18.30 0.80 9.59
C LEU A 67 18.04 -0.38 10.53
N TYR A 68 17.21 -1.33 10.09
CA TYR A 68 16.82 -2.49 10.88
C TYR A 68 16.99 -3.77 10.08
N SER A 69 17.76 -4.69 10.65
CA SER A 69 17.85 -6.07 10.17
C SER A 69 16.83 -6.90 10.91
N SER A 70 15.92 -7.54 10.18
CA SER A 70 14.91 -8.38 10.81
C SER A 70 15.52 -9.66 11.37
N THR A 71 15.04 -10.06 12.55
CA THR A 71 15.29 -11.38 13.14
C THR A 71 14.25 -12.41 12.68
N GLN A 72 13.20 -11.96 12.01
CA GLN A 72 12.07 -12.77 11.56
C GLN A 72 12.16 -13.18 10.08
N PHE A 73 12.65 -12.27 9.23
CA PHE A 73 12.76 -12.47 7.79
C PHE A 73 14.15 -12.07 7.31
N ASP A 74 14.63 -12.65 6.21
CA ASP A 74 15.89 -12.27 5.59
C ASP A 74 15.72 -10.95 4.79
N ALA A 75 15.56 -9.85 5.54
CA ALA A 75 15.27 -8.51 5.01
C ALA A 75 15.86 -7.39 5.88
N LEU A 76 16.37 -6.35 5.19
CA LEU A 76 16.74 -5.07 5.76
C LEU A 76 15.67 -4.03 5.39
N PHE A 77 15.16 -3.31 6.38
CA PHE A 77 14.19 -2.22 6.16
C PHE A 77 14.40 -1.10 7.19
N HIS A 78 13.60 -0.03 7.12
CA HIS A 78 13.75 1.06 8.07
C HIS A 78 12.85 0.85 9.29
N ALA A 79 13.35 1.12 10.48
CA ALA A 79 12.53 1.09 11.67
C ALA A 79 12.91 2.23 12.62
N VAL A 80 11.89 2.92 13.13
CA VAL A 80 12.07 4.05 14.06
C VAL A 80 11.60 3.63 15.44
N ALA A 81 12.44 3.80 16.47
CA ALA A 81 12.04 3.52 17.84
C ALA A 81 10.94 4.50 18.29
N ILE A 82 9.94 4.01 19.04
CA ILE A 82 8.78 4.82 19.45
C ILE A 82 9.20 6.12 20.16
N LYS A 83 10.27 6.05 20.98
CA LYS A 83 10.83 7.20 21.72
C LYS A 83 11.41 8.33 20.84
N ASP A 84 11.73 8.02 19.59
CA ASP A 84 12.34 8.97 18.64
C ASP A 84 11.29 9.63 17.73
N ILE A 85 10.04 9.16 17.79
CA ILE A 85 8.90 9.73 17.06
C ILE A 85 8.40 10.96 17.81
N VAL A 86 8.44 12.13 17.15
CA VAL A 86 7.92 13.39 17.69
C VAL A 86 6.51 13.71 17.20
N GLN A 87 6.13 13.19 16.02
CA GLN A 87 4.80 13.38 15.48
C GLN A 87 4.30 12.14 14.73
N HIS A 88 3.01 11.84 14.93
CA HIS A 88 2.29 10.77 14.25
C HIS A 88 1.19 11.39 13.38
N HIS A 89 1.41 11.36 12.08
CA HIS A 89 0.49 11.89 11.08
C HIS A 89 -0.51 10.80 10.68
N ARG A 90 -1.79 11.03 10.98
CA ARG A 90 -2.87 10.02 10.91
C ARG A 90 -3.88 10.35 9.80
N PRO A 91 -4.09 9.47 8.81
CA PRO A 91 -4.96 9.73 7.67
C PRO A 91 -6.41 10.08 8.04
N GLU A 92 -6.99 9.39 9.03
CA GLU A 92 -8.38 9.63 9.46
C GLU A 92 -8.57 11.00 10.13
N ILE A 93 -7.51 11.53 10.76
CA ILE A 93 -7.54 12.87 11.35
C ILE A 93 -7.38 13.91 10.24
N ARG A 94 -6.43 13.71 9.32
CA ARG A 94 -6.17 14.65 8.23
C ARG A 94 -7.38 14.81 7.32
N LEU A 95 -8.07 13.72 6.96
CA LEU A 95 -9.28 13.81 6.13
C LEU A 95 -10.34 14.70 6.79
N LYS A 96 -10.65 14.46 8.07
CA LYS A 96 -11.61 15.28 8.84
C LYS A 96 -11.20 16.75 8.90
N GLN A 97 -9.91 17.03 9.06
CA GLN A 97 -9.41 18.41 9.04
C GLN A 97 -9.62 19.10 7.69
N VAL A 98 -9.33 18.42 6.58
CA VAL A 98 -9.49 19.00 5.24
C VAL A 98 -10.96 19.24 4.91
N LEU A 99 -11.85 18.30 5.26
CA LEU A 99 -13.29 18.42 4.97
C LEU A 99 -14.00 19.51 5.80
N ASN A 100 -13.44 19.89 6.96
CA ASN A 100 -14.07 20.87 7.87
C ASN A 100 -13.64 22.32 7.63
N ARG A 101 -12.99 22.62 6.51
CA ARG A 101 -12.60 23.98 6.12
C ARG A 101 -12.70 24.19 4.62
N GLN A 102 -12.55 25.43 4.18
CA GLN A 102 -12.39 25.72 2.76
C GLN A 102 -11.08 25.11 2.23
N PRO A 103 -11.06 24.64 0.97
CA PRO A 103 -9.86 24.06 0.37
C PRO A 103 -8.80 25.16 0.19
N ASN A 104 -7.55 24.82 0.43
CA ASN A 104 -6.43 25.76 0.27
C ASN A 104 -5.81 25.70 -1.14
N ASP A 105 -6.09 24.63 -1.88
CA ASP A 105 -5.59 24.39 -3.23
C ASP A 105 -6.58 23.57 -4.07
N ASP A 106 -6.23 23.35 -5.34
CA ASP A 106 -7.04 22.61 -6.30
C ASP A 106 -7.21 21.13 -5.94
N ILE A 107 -6.19 20.49 -5.36
CA ILE A 107 -6.23 19.07 -5.00
C ILE A 107 -7.17 18.87 -3.80
N GLU A 108 -7.14 19.76 -2.81
CA GLU A 108 -8.10 19.75 -1.70
C GLU A 108 -9.53 20.04 -2.18
N SER A 109 -9.70 20.93 -3.18
CA SER A 109 -11.01 21.20 -3.80
C SER A 109 -11.59 19.93 -4.44
N LYS A 110 -10.76 19.20 -5.20
CA LYS A 110 -11.12 17.93 -5.83
C LYS A 110 -11.38 16.81 -4.82
N LEU A 111 -10.62 16.76 -3.72
CA LEU A 111 -10.92 15.86 -2.62
C LEU A 111 -12.29 16.15 -1.98
N GLN A 112 -12.60 17.43 -1.75
CA GLN A 112 -13.88 17.85 -1.18
C GLN A 112 -15.06 17.59 -2.13
N LEU A 113 -14.82 17.50 -3.45
CA LEU A 113 -15.80 17.02 -4.43
C LEU A 113 -15.93 15.49 -4.43
N LEU A 114 -14.82 14.77 -4.36
CA LEU A 114 -14.75 13.31 -4.42
C LEU A 114 -15.47 12.62 -3.25
N ILE A 115 -15.23 13.08 -2.02
CA ILE A 115 -15.76 12.39 -0.82
C ILE A 115 -17.30 12.33 -0.81
N PRO A 116 -18.05 13.43 -1.06
CA PRO A 116 -19.51 13.38 -1.17
C PRO A 116 -20.01 12.37 -2.21
N ILE A 117 -19.36 12.27 -3.38
CA ILE A 117 -19.74 11.32 -4.43
C ILE A 117 -19.59 9.88 -3.93
N LEU A 118 -18.45 9.54 -3.33
CA LEU A 118 -18.23 8.20 -2.77
C LEU A 118 -19.25 7.88 -1.66
N VAL A 119 -19.55 8.84 -0.78
CA VAL A 119 -20.53 8.68 0.30
C VAL A 119 -21.95 8.49 -0.26
N GLN A 120 -22.33 9.24 -1.30
CA GLN A 120 -23.62 9.08 -1.98
C GLN A 120 -23.82 7.64 -2.49
N TYR A 121 -22.76 6.98 -2.97
CA TYR A 121 -22.81 5.60 -3.45
C TYR A 121 -22.50 4.53 -2.38
N GLY A 122 -22.41 4.92 -1.11
CA GLY A 122 -22.39 4.00 0.03
C GLY A 122 -21.04 3.81 0.73
N ALA A 123 -20.01 4.58 0.37
CA ALA A 123 -18.79 4.64 1.18
C ALA A 123 -19.10 5.29 2.54
N ASP A 124 -18.42 4.82 3.60
CA ASP A 124 -18.58 5.38 4.93
C ASP A 124 -17.39 6.28 5.26
N CYS A 125 -17.64 7.59 5.32
CA CYS A 125 -16.60 8.60 5.56
C CYS A 125 -15.88 8.43 6.91
N ASP A 126 -16.53 7.84 7.92
CA ASP A 126 -15.89 7.63 9.23
C ASP A 126 -14.81 6.53 9.20
N PHE A 127 -14.83 5.69 8.16
CA PHE A 127 -13.82 4.67 7.90
C PHE A 127 -12.84 5.07 6.79
N LEU A 128 -12.85 6.34 6.34
CA LEU A 128 -11.89 6.85 5.37
C LEU A 128 -10.77 7.67 6.02
N GLY A 129 -9.64 7.76 5.31
CA GLY A 129 -8.51 8.61 5.67
C GLY A 129 -7.79 9.15 4.43
N LEU A 130 -7.05 10.25 4.62
CA LEU A 130 -6.26 10.92 3.60
C LEU A 130 -4.76 10.72 3.87
N THR A 131 -4.05 10.03 2.98
CA THR A 131 -2.62 9.71 3.14
C THR A 131 -1.77 10.42 2.06
N GLY A 132 -0.56 9.92 1.83
CA GLY A 132 0.32 10.40 0.76
C GLY A 132 0.82 11.81 1.00
N SER A 133 1.02 12.55 -0.09
CA SER A 133 1.54 13.93 -0.01
C SER A 133 0.59 14.87 0.75
N MET A 134 -0.73 14.64 0.65
CA MET A 134 -1.74 15.45 1.35
C MET A 134 -1.74 15.24 2.87
N LEU A 135 -1.23 14.10 3.36
CA LEU A 135 -1.13 13.80 4.80
C LEU A 135 -0.33 14.85 5.56
N ILE A 136 0.76 15.32 4.94
CA ILE A 136 1.74 16.25 5.52
C ILE A 136 1.75 17.61 4.81
N ASN A 137 0.69 17.91 4.05
CA ASN A 137 0.55 19.15 3.29
C ASN A 137 1.71 19.42 2.32
N GLN A 138 2.15 18.39 1.60
CA GLN A 138 3.23 18.43 0.60
C GLN A 138 2.72 18.09 -0.81
N GLN A 139 1.42 18.20 -1.04
CA GLN A 139 0.83 18.06 -2.36
C GLN A 139 1.23 19.24 -3.27
N GLY A 140 1.36 18.97 -4.57
CA GLY A 140 1.49 20.00 -5.60
C GLY A 140 0.48 19.78 -6.73
N PRO A 141 0.52 20.59 -7.80
CA PRO A 141 -0.45 20.52 -8.89
C PRO A 141 -0.53 19.16 -9.62
N ALA A 142 0.56 18.38 -9.58
CA ALA A 142 0.64 17.05 -10.18
C ALA A 142 0.47 15.90 -9.16
N SER A 143 0.05 16.21 -7.92
CA SER A 143 -0.17 15.20 -6.89
C SER A 143 -1.46 14.42 -7.14
N ASP A 144 -1.40 13.13 -6.82
CA ASP A 144 -2.57 12.26 -6.72
C ASP A 144 -3.27 12.46 -5.38
N ILE A 145 -4.54 12.05 -5.30
CA ILE A 145 -5.29 11.95 -4.04
C ILE A 145 -5.17 10.51 -3.52
N ASP A 146 -4.46 10.31 -2.41
CA ASP A 146 -4.32 8.98 -1.80
C ASP A 146 -5.31 8.81 -0.65
N LEU A 147 -6.33 7.98 -0.83
CA LEU A 147 -7.30 7.60 0.19
C LEU A 147 -6.98 6.25 0.83
N VAL A 148 -7.46 6.07 2.05
CA VAL A 148 -7.41 4.82 2.79
C VAL A 148 -8.82 4.49 3.28
N ALA A 149 -9.23 3.23 3.16
CA ALA A 149 -10.39 2.69 3.87
C ALA A 149 -9.94 1.72 4.98
N TYR A 150 -10.43 1.93 6.20
CA TYR A 150 -10.12 1.12 7.37
C TYR A 150 -11.10 -0.04 7.50
N GLY A 151 -10.61 -1.25 7.30
CA GLY A 151 -11.39 -2.48 7.39
C GLY A 151 -11.77 -3.07 6.03
N ARG A 152 -11.77 -4.41 5.93
CA ARG A 152 -12.14 -5.12 4.69
C ARG A 152 -13.55 -4.77 4.25
N GLN A 153 -14.49 -4.74 5.19
CA GLN A 153 -15.89 -4.42 4.87
C GLN A 153 -16.05 -2.99 4.34
N ALA A 154 -15.44 -2.01 5.00
CA ALA A 154 -15.50 -0.62 4.57
C ALA A 154 -14.84 -0.44 3.20
N PHE A 155 -13.69 -1.08 2.98
CA PHE A 155 -13.01 -1.04 1.69
C PHE A 155 -13.85 -1.66 0.56
N GLN A 156 -14.51 -2.80 0.78
CA GLN A 156 -15.40 -3.37 -0.24
C GLN A 156 -16.59 -2.46 -0.55
N LYS A 157 -17.19 -1.81 0.47
CA LYS A 157 -18.24 -0.80 0.25
C LYS A 157 -17.73 0.38 -0.58
N THR A 158 -16.54 0.88 -0.28
CA THR A 158 -15.93 1.99 -1.02
C THR A 158 -15.62 1.61 -2.46
N ARG A 159 -15.15 0.38 -2.73
CA ARG A 159 -14.95 -0.12 -4.11
C ARG A 159 -16.26 -0.24 -4.88
N GLN A 160 -17.31 -0.72 -4.23
CA GLN A 160 -18.65 -0.78 -4.82
C GLN A 160 -19.18 0.63 -5.11
N ALA A 161 -18.98 1.57 -4.19
CA ALA A 161 -19.35 2.96 -4.37
C ALA A 161 -18.62 3.60 -5.56
N LEU A 162 -17.31 3.37 -5.68
CA LEU A 162 -16.52 3.81 -6.82
C LEU A 162 -17.04 3.23 -8.13
N LYS A 163 -17.33 1.93 -8.18
CA LYS A 163 -17.89 1.30 -9.38
C LYS A 163 -19.21 1.97 -9.79
N LEU A 164 -20.11 2.23 -8.86
CA LEU A 164 -21.39 2.90 -9.14
C LEU A 164 -21.19 4.35 -9.58
N ALA A 165 -20.22 5.06 -9.00
CA ALA A 165 -19.87 6.42 -9.41
C ALA A 165 -19.32 6.48 -10.85
N LEU A 166 -18.45 5.53 -11.22
CA LEU A 166 -17.97 5.34 -12.59
C LEU A 166 -19.14 5.06 -13.54
N ASP A 167 -20.00 4.09 -13.21
CA ASP A 167 -21.18 3.73 -14.01
C ASP A 167 -22.15 4.93 -14.20
N SER A 168 -22.14 5.89 -13.27
CA SER A 168 -22.96 7.11 -13.33
C SER A 168 -22.33 8.28 -14.08
N GLY A 169 -21.02 8.23 -14.39
CA GLY A 169 -20.28 9.32 -15.01
C GLY A 169 -19.95 10.51 -14.08
N GLN A 170 -20.07 10.34 -12.76
CA GLN A 170 -19.63 11.37 -11.78
C GLN A 170 -18.13 11.27 -11.46
N ILE A 171 -17.53 10.13 -11.75
CA ILE A 171 -16.10 9.85 -11.63
C ILE A 171 -15.67 9.24 -12.97
N ASP A 172 -14.47 9.57 -13.41
CA ASP A 172 -13.91 9.06 -14.65
C ASP A 172 -12.99 7.88 -14.38
N ASP A 173 -12.93 6.95 -15.34
CA ASP A 173 -11.82 5.99 -15.39
C ASP A 173 -10.50 6.72 -15.63
N LEU A 174 -9.38 6.04 -15.31
CA LEU A 174 -8.08 6.55 -15.70
C LEU A 174 -8.00 6.64 -17.22
N ASP A 175 -7.82 7.84 -17.75
CA ASP A 175 -7.54 8.01 -19.17
C ASP A 175 -6.19 7.37 -19.56
N LEU A 176 -5.91 7.31 -20.86
CA LEU A 176 -4.69 6.69 -21.37
C LEU A 176 -3.41 7.34 -20.79
N THR A 177 -3.43 8.65 -20.52
CA THR A 177 -2.28 9.39 -19.98
C THR A 177 -2.05 9.01 -18.52
N LEU A 178 -3.11 9.05 -17.71
CA LEU A 178 -3.08 8.67 -16.30
C LEU A 178 -2.71 7.19 -16.13
N MET A 179 -3.25 6.31 -16.98
CA MET A 179 -2.91 4.88 -16.93
C MET A 179 -1.45 4.62 -17.33
N LYS A 180 -0.90 5.36 -18.30
CA LYS A 180 0.53 5.27 -18.67
C LYS A 180 1.45 5.77 -17.56
N ASP A 181 1.12 6.90 -16.92
CA ASP A 181 1.85 7.36 -15.73
C ASP A 181 1.77 6.32 -14.61
N ASN A 182 0.58 5.76 -14.37
CA ASN A 182 0.35 4.71 -13.38
C ASN A 182 1.21 3.47 -13.63
N PHE A 183 1.36 3.07 -14.90
CA PHE A 183 2.22 1.98 -15.34
C PHE A 183 3.71 2.29 -15.15
N GLN A 184 4.19 3.45 -15.60
CA GLN A 184 5.60 3.82 -15.53
C GLN A 184 6.15 3.86 -14.10
N ARG A 185 5.31 4.23 -13.12
CA ARG A 185 5.69 4.25 -11.69
C ARG A 185 5.79 2.86 -11.05
N ARG A 186 5.24 1.84 -11.71
CA ARG A 186 5.12 0.46 -11.21
C ARG A 186 5.70 -0.56 -12.19
N ALA A 187 6.47 -0.10 -13.17
CA ALA A 187 6.96 -0.90 -14.30
C ALA A 187 7.65 -2.16 -13.76
N GLY A 188 7.00 -3.30 -13.98
CA GLY A 188 7.49 -4.63 -13.65
C GLY A 188 7.38 -5.51 -14.88
N GLU A 189 7.18 -6.81 -14.67
CA GLU A 189 7.18 -7.81 -15.76
C GLU A 189 5.91 -7.81 -16.63
N LEU A 190 4.86 -7.10 -16.22
CA LEU A 190 3.62 -7.02 -17.00
C LEU A 190 3.74 -6.02 -18.16
N SER A 191 3.22 -6.39 -19.32
CA SER A 191 2.99 -5.43 -20.40
C SER A 191 1.96 -4.37 -20.01
N PHE A 192 1.93 -3.24 -20.72
CA PHE A 192 0.94 -2.18 -20.47
C PHE A 192 -0.51 -2.69 -20.59
N GLU A 193 -0.79 -3.58 -21.55
CA GLU A 193 -2.13 -4.16 -21.73
C GLU A 193 -2.53 -5.03 -20.54
N GLU A 194 -1.62 -5.89 -20.07
CA GLU A 194 -1.85 -6.76 -18.92
C GLU A 194 -2.03 -5.92 -17.65
N PHE A 195 -1.13 -4.96 -17.42
CA PHE A 195 -1.21 -4.06 -16.28
C PHE A 195 -2.54 -3.29 -16.26
N SER A 196 -2.91 -2.64 -17.37
CA SER A 196 -4.14 -1.85 -17.43
C SER A 196 -5.39 -2.70 -17.23
N TRP A 197 -5.46 -3.89 -17.85
CA TRP A 197 -6.56 -4.84 -17.62
C TRP A 197 -6.69 -5.22 -16.13
N HIS A 198 -5.57 -5.49 -15.46
CA HIS A 198 -5.56 -5.77 -14.03
C HIS A 198 -5.98 -4.56 -13.19
N GLU A 199 -5.53 -3.35 -13.54
CA GLU A 199 -5.84 -2.14 -12.76
C GLU A 199 -7.33 -1.77 -12.84
N TYR A 200 -7.96 -1.80 -14.02
CA TYR A 200 -9.37 -1.42 -14.17
C TYR A 200 -10.31 -2.31 -13.35
N ARG A 201 -10.08 -3.63 -13.32
CA ARG A 201 -10.94 -4.57 -12.59
C ARG A 201 -10.76 -4.55 -11.07
N LYS A 202 -9.75 -3.81 -10.55
CA LYS A 202 -9.56 -3.62 -9.11
C LYS A 202 -10.53 -2.60 -8.54
N HIS A 203 -11.09 -1.68 -9.33
CA HIS A 203 -12.01 -0.65 -8.84
C HIS A 203 -11.51 0.04 -7.56
N ASN A 204 -10.24 0.40 -7.54
CA ASN A 204 -9.62 1.12 -6.42
C ASN A 204 -8.74 2.29 -6.88
N LYS A 205 -8.81 2.64 -8.16
CA LYS A 205 -8.18 3.80 -8.77
C LYS A 205 -9.12 4.36 -9.83
N ALA A 206 -9.16 5.68 -9.94
CA ALA A 206 -9.97 6.41 -10.91
C ALA A 206 -9.49 7.87 -10.93
N SER A 207 -10.19 8.75 -11.62
CA SER A 207 -9.89 10.19 -11.64
C SER A 207 -11.12 11.03 -11.35
N ILE A 208 -10.87 12.20 -10.76
CA ILE A 208 -11.86 13.25 -10.52
C ILE A 208 -11.29 14.55 -11.07
N ASP A 209 -11.98 15.16 -12.03
CA ASP A 209 -11.54 16.38 -12.73
C ASP A 209 -10.07 16.29 -13.22
N GLY A 210 -9.73 15.16 -13.86
CA GLY A 210 -8.39 14.89 -14.39
C GLY A 210 -7.30 14.57 -13.35
N THR A 211 -7.63 14.55 -12.04
CA THR A 211 -6.70 14.15 -10.98
C THR A 211 -6.93 12.70 -10.58
N LYS A 212 -5.89 11.88 -10.69
CA LYS A 212 -5.93 10.48 -10.25
C LYS A 212 -6.10 10.40 -8.73
N PHE A 213 -6.89 9.43 -8.29
CA PHE A 213 -6.94 9.03 -6.90
C PHE A 213 -6.84 7.51 -6.74
N ASP A 214 -6.20 7.09 -5.65
CA ASP A 214 -6.02 5.69 -5.28
C ASP A 214 -6.70 5.43 -3.93
N ILE A 215 -7.37 4.29 -3.78
CA ILE A 215 -7.97 3.84 -2.52
C ILE A 215 -7.22 2.59 -2.04
N GLY A 216 -6.47 2.75 -0.96
CA GLY A 216 -5.82 1.63 -0.26
C GLY A 216 -6.70 1.08 0.87
N MET A 217 -6.45 -0.17 1.26
CA MET A 217 -7.07 -0.75 2.44
C MET A 217 -6.07 -0.79 3.60
N VAL A 218 -6.54 -0.49 4.80
CA VAL A 218 -5.82 -0.74 6.05
C VAL A 218 -6.67 -1.68 6.91
N CYS A 219 -6.11 -2.80 7.34
CA CYS A 219 -6.80 -3.79 8.16
C CYS A 219 -7.13 -3.20 9.53
N LEU A 220 -8.32 -3.54 10.05
CA LEU A 220 -8.65 -3.32 11.45
C LEU A 220 -7.94 -4.35 12.33
N ARG A 221 -7.90 -4.09 13.63
CA ARG A 221 -7.17 -4.91 14.61
C ARG A 221 -7.54 -6.40 14.53
N ASP A 222 -8.84 -6.67 14.50
CA ASP A 222 -9.44 -8.01 14.45
C ASP A 222 -9.27 -8.70 13.09
N GLU A 223 -8.79 -7.96 12.08
CA GLU A 223 -8.51 -8.47 10.74
C GLU A 223 -7.04 -8.80 10.51
N ILE A 224 -6.14 -8.28 11.36
CA ILE A 224 -4.69 -8.49 11.25
C ILE A 224 -4.35 -9.90 11.74
N LEU A 225 -3.67 -10.66 10.88
CA LEU A 225 -3.03 -11.91 11.27
C LEU A 225 -1.58 -11.62 11.61
N TYR A 226 -1.22 -11.85 12.87
CA TYR A 226 0.15 -11.73 13.32
C TYR A 226 0.90 -13.01 12.96
N ASP A 227 1.95 -12.86 12.17
CA ASP A 227 2.96 -13.88 11.93
C ASP A 227 4.16 -13.55 12.83
N ASP A 228 4.54 -14.47 13.72
CA ASP A 228 5.70 -14.41 14.60
C ASP A 228 6.77 -15.46 14.24
N GLN A 229 6.58 -16.14 13.11
CA GLN A 229 7.43 -17.24 12.67
C GLN A 229 8.66 -16.71 11.95
N GLN A 230 9.75 -17.49 11.98
CA GLN A 230 10.99 -17.17 11.28
C GLN A 230 11.07 -17.88 9.94
N TYR A 231 11.51 -17.14 8.92
CA TYR A 231 11.59 -17.64 7.55
C TYR A 231 12.99 -17.46 6.96
N GLN A 232 13.37 -18.39 6.09
CA GLN A 232 14.59 -18.33 5.31
C GLN A 232 14.26 -18.43 3.81
N LYS A 233 14.91 -17.58 3.01
CA LYS A 233 14.80 -17.62 1.54
C LYS A 233 15.49 -18.86 0.97
N GLN A 234 14.81 -19.54 0.05
CA GLN A 234 15.22 -20.79 -0.59
C GLN A 234 15.23 -20.67 -2.13
N GLY A 235 15.53 -19.47 -2.64
CA GLY A 235 15.63 -19.20 -4.07
C GLY A 235 14.34 -18.67 -4.69
N MET A 236 14.22 -18.81 -6.01
CA MET A 236 13.10 -18.30 -6.82
C MET A 236 12.32 -19.46 -7.43
N ARG A 237 11.01 -19.28 -7.60
CA ARG A 237 10.15 -20.25 -8.29
C ARG A 237 9.08 -19.54 -9.10
N THR A 238 8.81 -20.08 -10.29
CA THR A 238 7.71 -19.68 -11.16
C THR A 238 6.77 -20.86 -11.35
N ILE A 239 5.47 -20.64 -11.15
CA ILE A 239 4.43 -21.67 -11.32
C ILE A 239 3.19 -21.12 -11.99
N THR A 240 2.44 -22.02 -12.64
CA THR A 240 1.06 -21.78 -13.04
C THR A 240 0.14 -22.57 -12.10
N THR A 241 -0.82 -21.89 -11.47
CA THR A 241 -1.71 -22.50 -10.46
C THR A 241 -3.04 -21.76 -10.37
N LYS A 242 -4.03 -22.38 -9.73
CA LYS A 242 -5.36 -21.82 -9.51
C LYS A 242 -5.42 -21.11 -8.15
N VAL A 243 -6.06 -19.93 -8.11
CA VAL A 243 -6.37 -19.24 -6.85
C VAL A 243 -7.55 -19.90 -6.16
N LEU A 244 -7.32 -20.41 -4.96
CA LEU A 244 -8.33 -21.04 -4.12
C LEU A 244 -9.09 -20.04 -3.25
N ASN A 245 -8.43 -18.97 -2.81
CA ASN A 245 -9.00 -17.95 -1.94
C ASN A 245 -8.29 -16.59 -2.09
N ASP A 246 -9.06 -15.51 -2.21
CA ASP A 246 -8.63 -14.13 -2.41
C ASP A 246 -9.18 -13.16 -1.35
N VAL A 247 -9.71 -13.65 -0.22
CA VAL A 247 -10.30 -12.81 0.86
C VAL A 247 -9.33 -11.74 1.36
N ARG A 248 -8.02 -12.01 1.27
CA ARG A 248 -6.93 -11.12 1.69
C ARG A 248 -6.18 -10.50 0.50
N ALA A 249 -6.75 -10.51 -0.70
CA ALA A 249 -6.11 -9.95 -1.89
C ALA A 249 -5.84 -8.45 -1.77
N PHE A 250 -6.63 -7.73 -0.97
CA PHE A 250 -6.46 -6.29 -0.75
C PHE A 250 -5.76 -5.93 0.57
N ASP A 251 -5.39 -6.93 1.38
CA ASP A 251 -4.55 -6.73 2.56
C ASP A 251 -3.16 -6.19 2.16
N PHE A 252 -2.37 -5.76 3.15
CA PHE A 252 -0.96 -5.49 2.93
C PHE A 252 -0.10 -6.17 4.01
N PRO A 253 0.72 -7.18 3.66
CA PRO A 253 0.83 -7.78 2.32
C PRO A 253 -0.48 -8.43 1.86
N ALA A 254 -0.71 -8.45 0.56
CA ALA A 254 -1.84 -9.19 -0.02
C ALA A 254 -1.55 -10.69 0.08
N VAL A 255 -2.57 -11.51 0.30
CA VAL A 255 -2.41 -12.97 0.41
C VAL A 255 -3.39 -13.68 -0.51
N TYR A 256 -2.86 -14.62 -1.29
CA TYR A 256 -3.62 -15.54 -2.13
C TYR A 256 -3.33 -16.97 -1.71
N LEU A 257 -4.37 -17.75 -1.42
CA LEU A 257 -4.23 -19.20 -1.29
C LEU A 257 -4.30 -19.81 -2.68
N ILE A 258 -3.37 -20.70 -3.00
CA ILE A 258 -3.21 -21.29 -4.32
C ILE A 258 -3.16 -22.82 -4.26
N ASP A 259 -3.49 -23.45 -5.37
CA ASP A 259 -3.46 -24.91 -5.53
C ASP A 259 -2.03 -25.38 -5.85
N ASP A 260 -1.17 -25.38 -4.83
CA ASP A 260 0.21 -25.87 -4.92
C ASP A 260 0.66 -26.46 -3.58
N GLU A 261 1.18 -27.69 -3.62
CA GLU A 261 1.56 -28.43 -2.39
C GLU A 261 2.78 -27.84 -1.68
N LEU A 262 3.73 -27.28 -2.43
CA LEU A 262 5.00 -26.80 -1.88
C LEU A 262 4.88 -25.38 -1.31
N THR A 263 4.18 -24.51 -2.02
CA THR A 263 3.96 -23.11 -1.67
C THR A 263 2.47 -22.78 -1.80
N PRO A 264 1.62 -23.21 -0.86
CA PRO A 264 0.16 -23.01 -0.93
C PRO A 264 -0.27 -21.54 -0.74
N GLU A 265 0.65 -20.64 -0.42
CA GLU A 265 0.40 -19.22 -0.21
C GLU A 265 1.31 -18.35 -1.06
N VAL A 266 0.73 -17.29 -1.65
CA VAL A 266 1.47 -16.19 -2.27
C VAL A 266 1.22 -14.91 -1.47
N LEU A 267 2.28 -14.30 -0.96
CA LEU A 267 2.25 -13.00 -0.29
C LEU A 267 2.80 -11.93 -1.22
N SER A 268 2.09 -10.81 -1.36
CA SER A 268 2.56 -9.65 -2.11
C SER A 268 2.82 -8.44 -1.23
N PHE A 269 4.10 -8.03 -1.18
CA PHE A 269 4.58 -6.82 -0.49
C PHE A 269 4.69 -5.61 -1.43
N THR A 270 4.23 -5.73 -2.67
CA THR A 270 4.13 -4.60 -3.60
C THR A 270 2.67 -4.22 -3.87
N HIS A 271 2.38 -2.93 -3.84
CA HIS A 271 1.04 -2.42 -4.14
C HIS A 271 0.59 -2.72 -5.59
N THR A 272 1.51 -3.06 -6.49
CA THR A 272 1.19 -3.46 -7.87
C THR A 272 0.28 -4.69 -7.89
N TYR A 273 0.59 -5.71 -7.09
CA TYR A 273 -0.15 -6.98 -7.11
C TYR A 273 -1.16 -7.14 -5.95
N VAL A 274 -1.52 -6.04 -5.29
CA VAL A 274 -2.68 -5.99 -4.39
C VAL A 274 -3.96 -6.00 -5.25
N GLY A 275 -4.89 -6.91 -4.93
CA GLY A 275 -6.15 -7.11 -5.65
C GLY A 275 -5.97 -7.75 -7.04
N GLN A 276 -4.84 -8.40 -7.28
CA GLN A 276 -4.37 -8.78 -8.60
C GLN A 276 -5.08 -9.98 -9.20
N ALA A 277 -5.49 -10.94 -8.37
CA ALA A 277 -6.15 -12.17 -8.78
C ALA A 277 -7.36 -12.46 -7.89
N LYS A 278 -8.33 -13.19 -8.43
CA LYS A 278 -9.57 -13.57 -7.74
C LYS A 278 -9.66 -15.07 -7.59
N LYS A 279 -10.47 -15.52 -6.64
CA LYS A 279 -10.81 -16.94 -6.51
C LYS A 279 -11.25 -17.51 -7.86
N ASP A 280 -10.79 -18.72 -8.13
CA ASP A 280 -10.99 -19.50 -9.35
C ASP A 280 -10.23 -19.03 -10.61
N GLU A 281 -9.50 -17.92 -10.57
CA GLU A 281 -8.60 -17.51 -11.66
C GLU A 281 -7.33 -18.39 -11.69
N LEU A 282 -6.82 -18.64 -12.91
CA LEU A 282 -5.53 -19.28 -13.18
C LEU A 282 -4.47 -18.18 -13.29
N ILE A 283 -3.43 -18.31 -12.48
CA ILE A 283 -2.32 -17.36 -12.44
C ILE A 283 -1.01 -18.02 -12.84
N GLU A 284 -0.15 -17.25 -13.50
CA GLU A 284 1.29 -17.45 -13.48
C GLU A 284 1.88 -16.53 -12.41
N VAL A 285 2.65 -17.10 -11.49
CA VAL A 285 3.29 -16.37 -10.40
C VAL A 285 4.78 -16.69 -10.35
N SER A 286 5.60 -15.65 -10.26
CA SER A 286 7.05 -15.72 -10.05
C SER A 286 7.40 -14.97 -8.77
N GLY A 287 8.11 -15.64 -7.86
CA GLY A 287 8.45 -15.06 -6.56
C GLY A 287 9.56 -15.81 -5.83
N ALA A 288 10.05 -15.19 -4.75
CA ALA A 288 11.01 -15.82 -3.85
C ALA A 288 10.32 -16.87 -2.99
N VAL A 289 10.91 -18.06 -2.88
CA VAL A 289 10.46 -19.09 -1.95
C VAL A 289 11.02 -18.77 -0.58
N GLU A 290 10.15 -18.66 0.42
CA GLU A 290 10.55 -18.56 1.82
C GLU A 290 9.94 -19.73 2.59
N CYS A 291 10.76 -20.39 3.42
CA CYS A 291 10.33 -21.53 4.23
C CYS A 291 10.46 -21.22 5.71
N ASN A 292 9.43 -21.57 6.47
CA ASN A 292 9.43 -21.49 7.93
C ASN A 292 10.53 -22.43 8.48
N ILE A 293 11.42 -21.89 9.31
CA ILE A 293 12.59 -22.63 9.82
C ILE A 293 12.17 -23.79 10.74
N ALA A 294 11.07 -23.64 11.48
CA ALA A 294 10.59 -24.64 12.43
C ALA A 294 9.73 -25.73 11.77
N THR A 295 8.88 -25.38 10.81
CA THR A 295 7.91 -26.32 10.21
C THR A 295 8.31 -26.81 8.83
N GLY A 296 9.22 -26.12 8.14
CA GLY A 296 9.57 -26.38 6.75
C GLY A 296 8.49 -25.98 5.74
N GLN A 297 7.36 -25.44 6.17
CA GLN A 297 6.30 -24.98 5.27
C GLN A 297 6.78 -23.76 4.48
N CYS A 298 6.57 -23.78 3.17
CA CYS A 298 7.05 -22.72 2.28
C CYS A 298 5.90 -21.89 1.70
N ARG A 299 6.23 -20.67 1.27
CA ARG A 299 5.34 -19.72 0.60
C ARG A 299 6.10 -18.95 -0.48
N LEU A 300 5.38 -18.35 -1.42
CA LEU A 300 5.95 -17.43 -2.42
C LEU A 300 5.81 -16.00 -1.96
N ILE A 301 6.89 -15.22 -2.10
CA ILE A 301 6.93 -13.79 -1.84
C ILE A 301 7.09 -13.05 -3.17
N VAL A 302 6.20 -12.09 -3.40
CA VAL A 302 6.23 -11.18 -4.55
C VAL A 302 6.37 -9.75 -4.03
N GLY A 303 7.34 -9.00 -4.52
CA GLY A 303 7.81 -7.76 -3.89
C GLY A 303 8.83 -8.01 -2.77
N SER A 304 9.67 -9.04 -2.90
CA SER A 304 10.78 -9.31 -1.97
C SER A 304 11.86 -8.22 -2.03
N THR A 305 11.93 -7.53 -3.17
CA THR A 305 12.56 -6.22 -3.36
C THR A 305 11.48 -5.19 -3.66
N ARG A 306 11.77 -3.90 -3.49
CA ARG A 306 10.78 -2.85 -3.74
C ARG A 306 10.37 -2.77 -5.21
N GLU A 307 11.31 -3.05 -6.09
CA GLU A 307 11.19 -3.00 -7.55
C GLU A 307 10.60 -4.31 -8.09
N ALA A 308 10.62 -5.39 -7.28
CA ALA A 308 10.04 -6.69 -7.62
C ALA A 308 10.53 -7.23 -8.98
N GLU A 309 11.82 -7.02 -9.29
CA GLU A 309 12.42 -7.48 -10.55
C GLU A 309 12.27 -9.01 -10.69
N ASN A 310 11.72 -9.47 -11.82
CA ASN A 310 11.37 -10.87 -12.08
C ASN A 310 10.30 -11.47 -11.14
N GLU A 311 9.58 -10.64 -10.39
CA GLU A 311 8.52 -11.04 -9.47
C GLU A 311 7.17 -10.50 -9.92
N TYR A 312 6.21 -11.40 -10.13
CA TYR A 312 4.91 -11.02 -10.64
C TYR A 312 3.79 -12.00 -10.29
N ILE A 313 2.57 -11.47 -10.35
CA ILE A 313 1.33 -12.26 -10.35
C ILE A 313 0.55 -11.83 -11.59
N LYS A 314 0.34 -12.77 -12.51
CA LYS A 314 -0.33 -12.55 -13.80
C LYS A 314 -1.50 -13.51 -13.94
N VAL A 315 -2.70 -13.01 -14.23
CA VAL A 315 -3.82 -13.88 -14.59
C VAL A 315 -3.70 -14.25 -16.06
N ILE A 316 -3.80 -15.55 -16.36
CA ILE A 316 -3.56 -16.09 -17.70
C ILE A 316 -4.83 -16.68 -18.35
N ASN A 317 -5.91 -16.86 -17.60
CA ASN A 317 -7.23 -17.18 -18.13
C ASN A 317 -8.14 -15.93 -18.11
N LYS A 318 -8.02 -15.11 -19.16
CA LYS A 318 -8.91 -13.96 -19.37
C LYS A 318 -10.33 -14.43 -19.74
#